data_AF-A0A141RP05-F1
#
_entry.id   AF-A0A141RP05-F1
#
_cell.length_a   1.000
_cell.length_b   1.000
_cell.length_c   1.000
_cell.angle_alpha   90.00
_cell.angle_beta   90.00
_cell.angle_gamma   90.00
#
_symmetry.space_group_name_H-M   'P 1'
#
loop_
_entity.id
_entity.type
_entity.pdbx_description
1 polymer ?
#
loop_
_entity_poly.entity_id
_entity_poly.type
_entity_poly.pdbx_seq_one_letter_code
_entity_poly.pdbx_strand_id
1 'polypeptide(L)'
;MKKPLFICVVLVMIIASAASLPFVLNAGFGQPPQGAQLSEVEASPHYRDGQFHNTLPTPGFTGQQNMLVAWWQFLTRKTENARPAQPLPLVKTDLASLSPEQDTLVWL
;
A
#
# COMPACT_ATOMS: atom_id res chain seq x y z
N MET A 1 -42.22 -12.80 -0.63
CA MET A 1 -41.46 -11.56 -0.38
C MET A 1 -39.93 -11.68 -0.56
N LYS A 2 -39.34 -12.87 -0.82
CA LYS A 2 -37.87 -13.05 -0.94
C LYS A 2 -37.29 -12.85 -2.35
N LYS A 3 -38.10 -13.10 -3.40
CA LYS A 3 -37.71 -12.93 -4.81
C LYS A 3 -37.28 -11.50 -5.18
N PRO A 4 -38.00 -10.43 -4.80
CA PRO A 4 -37.59 -9.06 -5.14
C PRO A 4 -36.31 -8.65 -4.39
N LEU A 5 -36.14 -9.07 -3.13
CA LEU A 5 -34.92 -8.82 -2.37
C LEU A 5 -33.70 -9.48 -3.03
N PHE A 6 -33.83 -10.73 -3.48
CA PHE A 6 -32.76 -11.43 -4.19
C PHE A 6 -32.36 -10.71 -5.48
N ILE A 7 -33.34 -10.24 -6.26
CA ILE A 7 -33.09 -9.46 -7.48
C ILE A 7 -32.35 -8.17 -7.14
N CYS A 8 -32.77 -7.43 -6.11
CA CYS A 8 -32.09 -6.20 -5.70
C CYS A 8 -30.63 -6.45 -5.27
N VAL A 9 -30.37 -7.51 -4.49
CA VAL A 9 -29.00 -7.85 -4.06
C VAL A 9 -28.11 -8.18 -5.25
N VAL A 10 -28.60 -9.00 -6.19
CA VAL A 10 -27.85 -9.33 -7.41
C VAL A 10 -27.55 -8.08 -8.23
N LEU A 11 -28.52 -7.17 -8.35
CA LEU A 11 -28.36 -5.92 -9.10
C LEU A 11 -27.30 -5.01 -8.46
N VAL A 12 -27.30 -4.89 -7.13
CA VAL A 12 -26.28 -4.14 -6.38
C VAL A 12 -24.89 -4.76 -6.56
N MET A 13 -24.78 -6.09 -6.51
CA MET A 13 -23.49 -6.78 -6.72
C MET A 13 -22.94 -6.55 -8.13
N ILE A 14 -23.80 -6.54 -9.16
CA ILE A 14 -23.41 -6.25 -10.54
C ILE A 14 -22.92 -4.81 -10.67
N ILE A 15 -23.63 -3.84 -10.10
CA ILE A 15 -23.24 -2.43 -10.14
C ILE A 15 -21.90 -2.22 -9.41
N ALA A 16 -21.72 -2.82 -8.23
CA ALA A 16 -20.48 -2.73 -7.47
C ALA A 16 -19.29 -3.35 -8.24
N SER A 17 -19.53 -4.49 -8.90
CA SER A 17 -18.52 -5.15 -9.73
C SER A 17 -18.15 -4.29 -10.94
N ALA A 18 -19.13 -3.75 -11.66
CA ALA A 18 -18.91 -2.88 -12.82
C ALA A 18 -18.19 -1.57 -12.45
N ALA A 19 -18.49 -1.00 -11.28
CA ALA A 19 -17.85 0.23 -10.80
C ALA A 19 -16.40 0.02 -10.33
N SER A 20 -16.08 -1.14 -9.76
CA SER A 20 -14.74 -1.46 -9.24
C SER A 20 -13.79 -2.03 -10.29
N LEU A 21 -14.30 -2.65 -11.35
CA LEU A 21 -13.49 -3.31 -12.37
C LEU A 21 -12.48 -2.38 -13.05
N PRO A 22 -12.81 -1.14 -13.45
CA PRO A 22 -11.83 -0.22 -14.04
C PRO A 22 -10.73 0.19 -13.07
N PHE A 23 -11.04 0.27 -11.77
CA PHE A 23 -10.08 0.63 -10.74
C PHE A 23 -9.09 -0.51 -10.44
N VAL A 24 -9.57 -1.75 -10.46
CA VAL A 24 -8.74 -2.95 -10.27
C VAL A 24 -7.89 -3.25 -11.52
N LEU A 25 -8.42 -2.96 -12.72
CA LEU A 25 -7.73 -3.21 -13.99
C LEU A 25 -6.85 -2.05 -14.46
N ASN A 26 -6.93 -0.87 -13.84
CA ASN A 26 -5.98 0.19 -14.13
C ASN A 26 -4.60 -0.27 -13.65
N ALA A 27 -3.60 -0.22 -14.54
CA ALA A 27 -2.21 -0.41 -14.13
C ALA A 27 -1.96 0.52 -12.94
N GLY A 28 -1.35 -0.03 -11.87
CA GLY A 28 -1.39 0.57 -10.53
C GLY A 28 -1.08 2.07 -10.49
N PHE A 29 -1.52 2.73 -9.42
CA PHE A 29 -1.36 4.17 -9.21
C PHE A 29 0.01 4.69 -9.66
N GLY A 30 0.00 5.64 -10.60
CA GLY A 30 1.20 6.30 -11.13
C GLY A 30 1.40 6.04 -12.63
N GLN A 31 1.87 7.05 -13.35
CA GLN A 31 2.29 6.85 -14.74
C GLN A 31 3.65 6.16 -14.74
N PRO A 32 3.89 5.13 -15.57
CA PRO A 32 5.22 4.59 -15.76
C PRO A 32 6.15 5.69 -16.30
N PRO A 33 7.44 5.70 -15.91
CA PRO A 33 8.40 6.68 -16.41
C PRO A 33 8.48 6.58 -17.94
N GLN A 34 8.45 7.72 -18.61
CA GLN A 34 8.46 7.82 -20.08
C GLN A 34 9.55 8.79 -20.54
N GLY A 35 10.07 8.57 -21.75
CA GLY A 35 11.09 9.43 -22.36
C GLY A 35 12.34 9.54 -21.50
N ALA A 36 12.76 10.77 -21.19
CA ALA A 36 13.98 11.05 -20.43
C ALA A 36 14.02 10.38 -19.05
N GLN A 37 12.88 10.28 -18.37
CA GLN A 37 12.80 9.61 -17.06
C GLN A 37 13.01 8.10 -17.16
N LEU A 38 12.57 7.48 -18.26
CA LEU A 38 12.82 6.06 -18.48
C LEU A 38 14.31 5.82 -18.69
N SER A 39 14.98 6.67 -19.48
CA SER A 39 16.41 6.57 -19.73
C SER A 39 17.26 6.73 -18.46
N GLU A 40 16.85 7.58 -17.52
CA GLU A 40 17.51 7.69 -16.21
C GLU A 40 17.35 6.42 -15.37
N VAL A 41 16.16 5.81 -15.38
CA VAL A 41 15.90 4.56 -14.68
C VAL A 41 16.67 3.40 -15.31
N GLU A 42 16.71 3.33 -16.64
CA GLU A 42 17.46 2.32 -17.41
C GLU A 42 18.98 2.45 -17.24
N ALA A 43 19.49 3.66 -16.99
CA ALA A 43 20.90 3.90 -16.70
C ALA A 43 21.33 3.33 -15.33
N SER A 44 20.39 2.96 -14.47
CA SER A 44 20.70 2.36 -13.17
C SER A 44 21.33 0.97 -13.34
N PRO A 45 22.41 0.63 -12.62
CA PRO A 45 22.97 -0.72 -12.56
C PRO A 45 21.97 -1.79 -12.08
N HIS A 46 20.89 -1.34 -11.44
CA HIS A 46 19.82 -2.20 -10.92
C HIS A 46 18.68 -2.42 -11.91
N TYR A 47 18.67 -1.74 -13.06
CA TYR A 47 17.68 -1.98 -14.10
C TYR A 47 18.21 -2.99 -15.12
N ARG A 48 17.57 -4.16 -15.18
CA ARG A 48 17.93 -5.25 -16.10
C ARG A 48 16.68 -6.02 -16.49
N ASP A 49 16.69 -6.66 -17.66
CA ASP A 49 15.55 -7.46 -18.15
C ASP A 49 14.22 -6.69 -18.22
N GLY A 50 14.28 -5.37 -18.43
CA GLY A 50 13.09 -4.50 -18.53
C GLY A 50 12.42 -4.18 -17.20
N GLN A 51 13.08 -4.44 -16.06
CA GLN A 51 12.54 -4.13 -14.74
C GLN A 51 13.63 -3.79 -13.72
N PHE A 52 13.26 -3.02 -12.70
CA PHE A 52 14.16 -2.70 -11.59
C PHE A 52 14.33 -3.92 -10.67
N HIS A 53 15.58 -4.22 -10.32
CA HIS A 53 15.95 -5.31 -9.44
C HIS A 53 16.58 -4.77 -8.15
N ASN A 54 15.91 -5.01 -7.01
CA ASN A 54 16.44 -4.66 -5.70
C ASN A 54 17.79 -5.39 -5.44
N THR A 55 18.69 -4.73 -4.71
CA THR A 55 19.98 -5.28 -4.28
C THR A 55 19.82 -6.50 -3.37
N LEU A 56 18.85 -6.44 -2.47
CA LEU A 56 18.45 -7.56 -1.64
C LEU A 56 17.22 -8.24 -2.28
N PRO A 57 17.15 -9.58 -2.26
CA PRO A 57 15.96 -10.28 -2.71
C PRO A 57 14.77 -9.89 -1.81
N THR A 58 13.86 -9.09 -2.37
CA THR A 58 12.58 -8.76 -1.74
C THR A 58 11.51 -9.62 -2.40
N PRO A 59 11.27 -10.86 -1.90
CA PRO A 59 10.16 -11.63 -2.42
C PRO A 59 8.87 -10.83 -2.15
N GLY A 60 8.05 -10.62 -3.18
CA GLY A 60 6.76 -9.93 -3.05
C GLY A 60 5.82 -10.61 -2.04
N PHE A 61 6.12 -11.87 -1.71
CA PHE A 61 5.51 -12.62 -0.63
C PHE A 61 6.60 -13.31 0.19
N THR A 62 6.81 -12.85 1.43
CA THR A 62 7.84 -13.38 2.35
C THR A 62 7.38 -14.62 3.12
N GLY A 63 6.10 -14.98 3.03
CA GLY A 63 5.56 -16.15 3.72
C GLY A 63 5.85 -17.45 2.98
N GLN A 64 6.09 -18.53 3.70
CA GLN A 64 6.02 -19.90 3.15
C GLN A 64 4.57 -20.39 2.97
N GLN A 65 3.58 -19.51 3.15
CA GLN A 65 2.18 -19.85 3.23
C GLN A 65 1.47 -19.73 1.88
N ASN A 66 0.39 -20.48 1.69
CA ASN A 66 -0.45 -20.34 0.51
C ASN A 66 -1.06 -18.92 0.45
N MET A 67 -1.09 -18.32 -0.74
CA MET A 67 -1.67 -16.99 -1.00
C MET A 67 -3.08 -16.83 -0.39
N LEU A 68 -3.94 -17.85 -0.49
CA LEU A 68 -5.29 -17.81 0.08
C LEU A 68 -5.27 -17.74 1.61
N VAL A 69 -4.35 -18.47 2.24
CA VAL A 69 -4.17 -18.44 3.70
C VAL A 69 -3.67 -17.07 4.14
N ALA A 70 -2.78 -16.46 3.38
CA ALA A 70 -2.30 -15.10 3.65
C ALA A 70 -3.41 -14.05 3.55
N TRP A 71 -4.25 -14.12 2.50
CA TRP A 71 -5.41 -13.25 2.36
C TRP A 71 -6.41 -13.44 3.50
N TRP A 72 -6.69 -14.69 3.87
CA TRP A 72 -7.56 -14.98 5.00
C TRP A 72 -7.00 -14.42 6.31
N GLN A 73 -5.72 -14.63 6.59
CA GLN A 73 -5.06 -14.08 7.77
C GLN A 73 -5.04 -12.55 7.74
N PHE A 74 -4.77 -11.92 6.60
CA PHE A 74 -4.80 -10.46 6.48
C PHE A 74 -6.17 -9.88 6.87
N LEU A 75 -7.26 -10.54 6.46
CA LEU A 75 -8.62 -10.09 6.76
C LEU A 75 -9.10 -10.44 8.18
N THR A 76 -8.66 -11.57 8.73
CA THR A 76 -9.21 -12.11 9.99
C THR A 76 -8.29 -11.97 11.19
N ARG A 77 -6.99 -11.76 10.99
CA ARG A 77 -6.02 -11.63 12.07
C ARG A 77 -6.29 -10.35 12.85
N LYS A 78 -6.49 -10.51 14.16
CA LYS A 78 -6.48 -9.39 15.09
C LYS A 78 -5.04 -9.08 15.44
N THR A 79 -4.60 -7.87 15.15
CA THR A 79 -3.31 -7.37 15.58
C THR A 79 -3.43 -6.91 17.03
N GLU A 80 -2.77 -7.63 17.94
CA GLU A 80 -2.69 -7.23 19.34
C GLU A 80 -2.00 -5.87 19.43
N ASN A 81 -2.48 -5.01 20.33
CA ASN A 81 -1.98 -3.65 20.53
C ASN A 81 -2.02 -2.74 19.30
N ALA A 82 -2.82 -3.05 18.27
CA ALA A 82 -3.03 -2.15 17.13
C ALA A 82 -3.59 -0.78 17.55
N ARG A 83 -4.26 -0.73 18.70
CA ARG A 83 -4.61 0.50 19.39
C ARG A 83 -3.99 0.47 20.78
N PRO A 84 -3.19 1.48 21.14
CA PRO A 84 -2.64 1.55 22.48
C PRO A 84 -3.79 1.76 23.49
N ALA A 85 -3.68 1.13 24.66
CA ALA A 85 -4.69 1.24 25.71
C ALA A 85 -4.74 2.65 26.32
N GLN A 86 -3.63 3.38 26.24
CA GLN A 86 -3.50 4.76 26.67
C GLN A 86 -3.08 5.63 25.48
N PRO A 87 -3.43 6.93 25.48
CA PRO A 87 -2.91 7.87 24.49
C PRO A 87 -1.38 7.84 24.46
N LEU A 88 -0.81 7.91 23.25
CA LEU A 88 0.63 8.08 23.11
C LEU A 88 1.05 9.44 23.70
N PRO A 89 2.19 9.52 24.40
CA PRO A 89 2.69 10.78 24.91
C PRO A 89 3.04 11.70 23.73
N LEU A 90 2.34 12.81 23.62
CA LEU A 90 2.61 13.85 22.63
C LEU A 90 3.51 14.91 23.27
N VAL A 91 4.73 15.05 22.78
CA VAL A 91 5.62 16.15 23.15
C VAL A 91 5.45 17.26 22.12
N LYS A 92 4.94 18.42 22.57
CA LYS A 92 4.85 19.59 21.71
C LYS A 92 6.25 20.22 21.58
N THR A 93 6.93 19.92 20.49
CA THR A 93 8.25 20.48 20.19
C THR A 93 8.10 21.83 19.48
N ASP A 94 8.69 22.88 20.04
CA ASP A 94 8.77 24.19 19.36
C ASP A 94 9.92 24.18 18.36
N LEU A 95 9.58 23.97 17.09
CA LEU A 95 10.53 23.90 15.99
C LEU A 95 11.26 25.24 15.75
N ALA A 96 10.66 26.38 16.10
CA ALA A 96 11.25 27.70 15.89
C ALA A 96 12.38 28.00 16.89
N SER A 97 12.37 27.31 18.03
CA SER A 97 13.39 27.45 19.07
C SER A 97 14.62 26.57 18.85
N LEU A 98 14.62 25.70 17.83
CA LEU A 98 15.73 24.79 17.54
C LEU A 98 16.93 25.58 17.02
N SER A 99 18.13 25.25 17.52
CA SER A 99 19.36 25.90 17.05
C SER A 99 19.65 25.50 15.60
N PRO A 100 19.88 26.46 14.68
CA PRO A 100 20.26 26.17 13.30
C PRO A 100 21.66 25.54 13.17
N GLU A 101 22.46 25.63 14.23
CA GLU A 101 23.86 25.19 14.25
C GLU A 101 24.02 23.72 14.63
N GLN A 102 22.92 23.04 14.98
CA GLN A 102 22.93 21.65 15.44
C GLN A 102 22.07 20.78 14.53
N ASP A 103 22.65 19.65 14.09
CA ASP A 103 21.92 18.61 13.38
C ASP A 103 20.90 17.97 14.34
N THR A 104 19.64 18.37 14.20
CA THR A 104 18.55 17.96 15.09
C THR A 104 17.55 17.08 14.34
N LEU A 105 17.24 15.90 14.88
CA LEU A 105 16.19 15.03 14.38
C LEU A 105 14.94 15.14 15.26
N VAL A 106 13.81 15.50 14.65
CA VAL A 106 12.50 15.53 15.31
C VAL A 106 11.62 14.43 14.73
N TRP A 107 11.10 13.56 15.60
CA TRP A 107 10.10 12.57 15.23
C TRP A 107 8.70 13.16 15.41
N LEU A 108 7.94 13.31 14.33
CA LEU A 108 6.57 13.82 14.30
C LEU A 108 5.54 12.68 14.21
#